data_AF-R6FDB8-F1
#
_entry.id   AF-R6FDB8-F1
#
_cell.length_a   1.000
_cell.length_b   1.000
_cell.length_c   1.000
_cell.angle_alpha   90.00
_cell.angle_beta   90.00
_cell.angle_gamma   90.00
#
_symmetry.space_group_name_H-M   'P 1'
#
loop_
_entity.id
_entity.type
_entity.pdbx_description
1 polymer ?
#
loop_
_entity_poly.entity_id
_entity_poly.type
_entity_poly.pdbx_seq_one_letter_code
_entity_poly.pdbx_strand_id
1 'polypeptide(L)'
;MSYRTVKAEPGNATYLDTYAWILFEKGNYAEARLYIDDAMKNGGGQSEDVVEHCGDIYYMTGDVDGALKYWKQALDMGCKSPKLKEKIEKKKYIPAD
;
A
#
# COMPACT_ATOMS: atom_id res chain seq x y z
N MET A 1 -13.64 7.49 -1.87
CA MET A 1 -13.40 6.91 -3.22
C MET A 1 -14.13 5.58 -3.34
N SER A 2 -14.40 5.10 -4.56
CA SER A 2 -15.12 3.83 -4.77
C SER A 2 -14.63 3.15 -6.04
N TYR A 3 -14.95 1.87 -6.22
CA TYR A 3 -14.74 1.14 -7.48
C TYR A 3 -15.19 1.90 -8.75
N ARG A 4 -16.14 2.84 -8.63
CA ARG A 4 -16.57 3.71 -9.73
C ARG A 4 -15.45 4.58 -10.29
N THR A 5 -14.54 5.09 -9.45
CA THR A 5 -13.42 5.94 -9.90
C THR A 5 -12.36 5.11 -10.61
N VAL A 6 -12.08 3.89 -10.13
CA VAL A 6 -11.19 2.94 -10.83
C VAL A 6 -11.76 2.57 -12.21
N LYS A 7 -13.08 2.39 -12.33
CA LYS A 7 -13.72 2.13 -13.63
C LYS A 7 -13.62 3.30 -14.61
N ALA A 8 -13.65 4.53 -14.10
CA ALA A 8 -13.55 5.73 -14.93
C ALA A 8 -12.11 5.99 -15.41
N GLU A 9 -11.13 5.73 -14.54
CA GLU A 9 -9.71 5.94 -14.83
C GLU A 9 -8.87 4.73 -14.34
N PRO A 10 -8.86 3.62 -15.11
CA PRO A 10 -8.27 2.35 -14.67
C PRO A 10 -6.75 2.37 -14.51
N GLY A 11 -6.07 3.38 -15.05
CA GLY A 11 -4.62 3.57 -14.91
C GLY A 11 -4.23 4.67 -13.92
N ASN A 12 -5.17 5.28 -13.20
CA ASN A 12 -4.83 6.33 -12.23
C ASN A 12 -4.34 5.69 -10.92
N ALA A 13 -3.02 5.77 -10.66
CA ALA A 13 -2.40 5.16 -9.50
C ALA A 13 -3.01 5.60 -8.17
N THR A 14 -3.40 6.87 -8.04
CA THR A 14 -4.06 7.39 -6.83
C THR A 14 -5.41 6.74 -6.61
N TYR A 15 -6.20 6.52 -7.67
CA TYR A 15 -7.52 5.87 -7.54
C TYR A 15 -7.41 4.37 -7.27
N LEU A 16 -6.43 3.71 -7.88
CA LEU A 16 -6.10 2.32 -7.62
C LEU A 16 -5.67 2.12 -6.16
N ASP A 17 -4.73 2.94 -5.67
CA ASP A 17 -4.29 2.93 -4.27
C ASP A 17 -5.45 3.18 -3.30
N THR A 18 -6.24 4.23 -3.53
CA THR A 18 -7.35 4.55 -2.62
C THR A 18 -8.36 3.39 -2.56
N TYR A 19 -8.61 2.70 -3.67
CA TYR A 19 -9.50 1.55 -3.66
C TYR A 19 -8.87 0.33 -3.00
N ALA A 20 -7.57 0.08 -3.22
CA ALA A 20 -6.81 -0.95 -2.51
C ALA A 20 -6.85 -0.73 -0.99
N TRP A 21 -6.69 0.51 -0.53
CA TRP A 21 -6.75 0.86 0.89
C TRP A 21 -8.14 0.60 1.49
N ILE A 22 -9.22 0.96 0.79
CA ILE A 22 -10.59 0.65 1.23
C ILE A 22 -10.80 -0.86 1.37
N LEU A 23 -10.24 -1.66 0.46
CA LEU A 23 -10.32 -3.12 0.53
C LEU A 23 -9.50 -3.66 1.70
N PHE A 24 -8.32 -3.11 1.94
CA PHE A 24 -7.46 -3.43 3.07
C PHE A 24 -8.15 -3.16 4.41
N GLU A 25 -8.76 -1.98 4.58
CA GLU A 25 -9.52 -1.61 5.79
C GLU A 25 -10.73 -2.54 6.03
N LYS A 26 -11.29 -3.13 4.97
CA LYS A 26 -12.38 -4.12 5.04
C LYS A 26 -11.90 -5.55 5.31
N GLY A 27 -10.60 -5.79 5.39
CA GLY A 27 -10.02 -7.13 5.53
C GLY A 27 -9.95 -7.93 4.22
N ASN A 28 -10.27 -7.32 3.07
CA ASN A 28 -10.23 -7.96 1.76
C ASN A 28 -8.80 -7.93 1.17
N TYR A 29 -7.82 -8.46 1.90
CA TYR A 29 -6.39 -8.29 1.59
C TYR A 29 -5.98 -8.86 0.23
N ALA A 30 -6.54 -10.01 -0.17
CA ALA A 30 -6.24 -10.61 -1.46
C ALA A 30 -6.68 -9.71 -2.62
N GLU A 31 -7.83 -9.05 -2.51
CA GLU A 31 -8.31 -8.11 -3.52
C GLU A 31 -7.53 -6.80 -3.47
N ALA A 32 -7.22 -6.30 -2.27
CA ALA A 32 -6.37 -5.12 -2.07
C ALA A 32 -5.00 -5.29 -2.78
N ARG A 33 -4.42 -6.49 -2.71
CA ARG A 33 -3.16 -6.83 -3.38
C ARG A 33 -3.22 -6.65 -4.89
N LEU A 34 -4.33 -7.02 -5.53
CA LEU A 34 -4.50 -6.84 -6.98
C LEU A 34 -4.44 -5.36 -7.36
N TYR A 35 -5.17 -4.51 -6.65
CA TYR A 35 -5.26 -3.08 -6.97
C TYR A 35 -4.00 -2.31 -6.61
N ILE A 36 -3.32 -2.64 -5.50
CA ILE A 36 -2.06 -1.97 -5.16
C ILE A 36 -0.93 -2.37 -6.12
N ASP A 37 -0.89 -3.62 -6.58
CA ASP A 37 0.06 -4.04 -7.61
C ASP A 37 -0.15 -3.28 -8.92
N ASP A 38 -1.42 -3.04 -9.29
CA ASP A 38 -1.73 -2.21 -10.45
C ASP A 38 -1.41 -0.73 -10.21
N ALA A 39 -1.63 -0.18 -9.01
CA ALA A 39 -1.21 1.17 -8.67
C ALA A 39 0.32 1.33 -8.86
N MET A 40 1.09 0.36 -8.38
CA MET A 40 2.56 0.36 -8.51
C MET A 40 3.02 0.29 -9.97
N LYS A 41 2.33 -0.47 -10.83
CA LYS A 41 2.61 -0.50 -12.29
C LYS A 41 2.28 0.83 -12.99
N ASN A 42 1.33 1.59 -12.47
CA ASN A 42 0.85 2.84 -13.06
C ASN A 42 1.47 4.11 -12.44
N GLY A 43 2.67 3.99 -11.85
CA GLY A 43 3.41 5.14 -11.31
C GLY A 43 3.21 5.41 -9.82
N GLY A 44 2.48 4.54 -9.10
CA GLY A 44 2.30 4.64 -7.64
C GLY A 44 3.60 4.68 -6.86
N GLY A 45 4.69 4.12 -7.40
CA GLY A 45 6.03 4.17 -6.80
C GLY A 45 6.63 5.58 -6.65
N GLN A 46 5.99 6.63 -7.16
CA GLN A 46 6.38 8.03 -6.99
C GLN A 46 5.77 8.68 -5.73
N SER A 47 4.79 8.03 -5.09
CA SER A 47 4.17 8.50 -3.85
C SER A 47 4.62 7.62 -2.69
N GLU A 48 5.22 8.23 -1.68
CA GLU A 48 5.68 7.57 -0.48
C GLU A 48 4.53 6.90 0.30
N ASP A 49 3.33 7.47 0.26
CA ASP A 49 2.11 6.91 0.86
C ASP A 49 1.67 5.63 0.15
N VAL A 50 1.61 5.65 -1.19
CA VAL A 50 1.25 4.46 -1.99
C VAL A 50 2.26 3.33 -1.78
N VAL A 51 3.55 3.69 -1.67
CA VAL A 51 4.62 2.71 -1.39
C VAL A 51 4.48 2.13 0.03
N GLU A 52 4.09 2.91 1.03
CA GLU A 52 3.81 2.38 2.37
C GLU A 52 2.58 1.46 2.37
N HIS A 53 1.46 1.88 1.74
CA HIS A 53 0.26 1.05 1.62
C HIS A 53 0.56 -0.29 0.94
N CYS A 54 1.42 -0.27 -0.10
CA CYS A 54 1.93 -1.48 -0.73
C CYS A 54 2.62 -2.40 0.28
N GLY A 55 3.49 -1.87 1.13
CA GLY A 55 4.12 -2.63 2.20
C GLY A 55 3.11 -3.25 3.18
N ASP A 56 2.11 -2.47 3.59
CA ASP A 56 1.05 -2.94 4.51
C ASP A 56 0.23 -4.08 3.90
N ILE A 57 -0.19 -3.94 2.64
CA ILE A 57 -0.98 -4.95 1.92
C ILE A 57 -0.15 -6.21 1.65
N TYR A 58 1.13 -6.07 1.31
CA TYR A 58 2.05 -7.21 1.13
C TYR A 58 2.18 -8.01 2.42
N TYR A 59 2.30 -7.34 3.57
CA TYR A 59 2.37 -8.00 4.87
C TYR A 59 1.09 -8.80 5.16
N MET A 60 -0.07 -8.18 4.97
CA MET A 60 -1.37 -8.83 5.26
C MET A 60 -1.72 -9.95 4.29
N THR A 61 -1.03 -10.03 3.15
CA THR A 61 -1.11 -11.17 2.22
C THR A 61 -0.02 -12.22 2.42
N GLY A 62 0.80 -12.08 3.47
CA GLY A 62 1.81 -13.06 3.88
C GLY A 62 3.20 -12.88 3.26
N ASP A 63 3.37 -11.88 2.39
CA ASP A 63 4.64 -11.55 1.75
C ASP A 63 5.44 -10.56 2.61
N VAL A 64 6.02 -11.07 3.69
CA VAL A 64 6.76 -10.26 4.68
C VAL A 64 8.03 -9.64 4.08
N ASP A 65 8.72 -10.35 3.19
CA ASP A 65 9.94 -9.84 2.55
C ASP A 65 9.62 -8.71 1.58
N GLY A 66 8.55 -8.86 0.79
CA GLY A 66 8.05 -7.79 -0.06
C GLY A 66 7.56 -6.59 0.75
N ALA A 67 6.87 -6.81 1.88
CA ALA A 67 6.48 -5.74 2.78
C ALA A 67 7.68 -4.92 3.26
N LEU A 68 8.75 -5.59 3.71
CA LEU A 68 9.97 -4.94 4.16
C LEU A 68 10.68 -4.15 3.06
N LYS A 69 10.64 -4.64 1.83
CA LYS A 69 11.19 -3.92 0.67
C LYS A 69 10.45 -2.59 0.48
N TYR A 70 9.11 -2.61 0.46
CA TYR A 70 8.32 -1.41 0.22
C TYR A 70 8.35 -0.44 1.39
N TRP A 71 8.29 -0.91 2.64
CA TRP A 71 8.42 -0.02 3.80
C TRP A 71 9.78 0.69 3.83
N LYS A 72 10.87 0.00 3.51
CA LYS A 72 12.20 0.64 3.40
C LYS A 72 12.23 1.67 2.28
N GLN A 73 11.66 1.34 1.12
CA GLN A 73 11.54 2.29 0.02
C GLN A 73 10.74 3.54 0.41
N ALA A 74 9.59 3.38 1.09
CA ALA A 74 8.80 4.51 1.58
C ALA A 74 9.61 5.38 2.56
N LEU A 75 10.38 4.74 3.45
CA LEU A 75 11.24 5.44 4.40
C LEU A 75 12.34 6.24 3.68
N ASP A 76 12.99 5.65 2.67
CA ASP A 76 14.03 6.29 1.85
C ASP A 76 13.47 7.46 1.02
N MET A 77 12.18 7.39 0.63
CA MET A 77 11.44 8.47 -0.03
C MET A 77 11.03 9.60 0.92
N GLY A 78 11.27 9.45 2.23
CA GLY A 78 10.96 10.46 3.23
C GLY A 78 9.55 10.35 3.83
N CYS A 79 8.88 9.19 3.71
CA CYS A 79 7.60 8.95 4.37
C CYS A 79 7.71 9.21 5.88
N LYS A 80 6.73 9.97 6.40
CA LYS A 80 6.68 10.42 7.80
C LYS A 80 5.60 9.70 8.61
N SER A 81 5.05 8.60 8.09
CA SER A 81 4.09 7.79 8.83
C SER A 81 4.65 7.40 10.21
N PRO A 82 3.91 7.68 11.30
CA PRO A 82 4.42 7.49 12.66
C PRO A 82 4.88 6.06 12.96
N LYS A 83 4.24 5.07 12.32
CA LYS A 83 4.49 3.64 12.58
C LYS A 83 5.46 3.01 11.61
N LEU A 84 5.87 3.67 10.52
CA LEU A 84 6.66 3.05 9.45
C LEU A 84 7.99 2.45 9.96
N LYS A 85 8.74 3.19 10.78
CA LYS A 85 9.98 2.68 11.36
C LYS A 85 9.74 1.47 12.26
N GLU A 86 8.68 1.52 13.06
CA GLU A 86 8.29 0.43 13.94
C GLU A 86 7.89 -0.82 13.14
N LYS A 87 7.13 -0.65 12.04
CA LYS A 87 6.77 -1.74 11.11
C LYS A 87 8.01 -2.44 10.55
N ILE A 88 9.03 -1.66 10.15
CA ILE A 88 10.30 -2.19 9.61
C ILE A 88 11.09 -2.95 10.68
N GLU A 89 11.26 -2.35 11.86
CA GLU A 89 12.03 -2.95 12.97
C GLU A 89 11.38 -4.24 13.49
N LYS A 90 10.05 -4.24 13.64
CA LYS A 90 9.28 -5.38 14.13
C LYS A 90 8.94 -6.38 13.03
N LYS A 91 9.16 -6.03 11.76
CA LYS A 91 8.76 -6.80 10.58
C LYS A 91 7.28 -7.19 10.65
N LYS A 92 6.44 -6.23 11.04
CA LYS A 92 5.03 -6.47 11.35
C LYS A 92 4.18 -5.26 11.00
N TYR A 93 2.99 -5.49 10.46
CA TYR A 93 2.01 -4.42 10.29
C TYR A 93 1.54 -3.91 11.66
N ILE A 94 1.55 -2.59 11.80
CA ILE A 94 1.11 -1.85 12.98
C ILE A 94 0.16 -0.76 12.48
N PRO A 95 -1.13 -0.79 12.85
CA PRO A 95 -2.07 0.25 12.43
C PRO A 95 -1.69 1.59 13.07
N ALA A 96 -2.01 2.68 12.36
CA ALA A 96 -1.98 4.01 12.97
C ALA A 96 -3.10 4.11 14.02
N ASP A 97 -2.80 4.74 15.16
CA ASP A 97 -3.73 4.94 16.27
C ASP A 97 -4.72 6.09 15.99
#